data_AF-A0A961GIZ4-F1
#
_entry.id   AF-A0A961GIZ4-F1
#
_cell.length_a   1.000
_cell.length_b   1.000
_cell.length_c   1.000
_cell.angle_alpha   90.00
_cell.angle_beta   90.00
_cell.angle_gamma   90.00
#
_symmetry.space_group_name_H-M   'P 1'
#
loop_
_entity.id
_entity.type
_entity.pdbx_description
1 polymer ?
#
loop_
_entity_poly.entity_id
_entity_poly.type
_entity_poly.pdbx_seq_one_letter_code
_entity_poly.pdbx_strand_id
1 'polypeptide(L)'
;LVLLGAAAVTFVVLGLREGTSDDVVAQTADPAIWAFFGAGAIAICAMILPGISGSFILVMLGMYGPVLGAVTDRDVVSLGVFLVGAVIGLALFSQALHWALNRHYDTVMAVLIGLMLGSMRVLWPWPDGVDSTAIGAPEGT
;
A
#
# COMPACT_ATOMS: atom_id res chain seq x y z
N LEU A 1 20.37 6.37 -8.82
CA LEU A 1 20.45 6.57 -10.28
C LEU A 1 19.80 5.43 -11.06
N VAL A 2 20.19 4.16 -10.87
CA VAL A 2 19.58 3.00 -11.56
C VAL A 2 18.08 2.85 -11.26
N LEU A 3 17.68 3.11 -10.01
CA LEU A 3 16.30 3.09 -9.53
C LEU A 3 15.38 4.17 -10.11
N LEU A 4 15.86 5.42 -10.13
CA LEU A 4 15.18 6.53 -10.78
C LEU A 4 15.13 6.33 -12.30
N GLY A 5 16.17 5.72 -12.89
CA GLY A 5 16.18 5.32 -14.29
C GLY A 5 15.14 4.25 -14.60
N ALA A 6 15.02 3.20 -13.78
CA ALA A 6 14.01 2.16 -13.95
C ALA A 6 12.59 2.70 -13.73
N ALA A 7 12.38 3.54 -12.71
CA ALA A 7 11.08 4.19 -12.48
C ALA A 7 10.71 5.14 -13.62
N ALA A 8 11.67 5.92 -14.15
CA ALA A 8 11.45 6.79 -15.30
C ALA A 8 11.18 5.99 -16.58
N VAL A 9 11.91 4.90 -16.81
CA VAL A 9 11.67 4.00 -17.95
C VAL A 9 10.30 3.36 -17.85
N THR A 10 9.91 2.85 -16.68
CA THR A 10 8.57 2.28 -16.47
C THR A 10 7.49 3.35 -16.59
N PHE A 11 7.69 4.56 -16.05
CA PHE A 11 6.77 5.69 -16.21
C PHE A 11 6.63 6.11 -17.68
N VAL A 12 7.71 6.12 -18.46
CA VAL A 12 7.66 6.43 -19.90
C VAL A 12 7.00 5.29 -20.68
N VAL A 13 7.30 4.03 -20.35
CA VAL A 13 6.71 2.86 -21.02
C VAL A 13 5.22 2.74 -20.71
N LEU A 14 4.81 3.05 -19.48
CA LEU A 14 3.40 3.07 -19.08
C LEU A 14 2.70 4.35 -19.58
N GLY A 15 3.36 5.50 -19.54
CA GLY A 15 2.84 6.78 -20.02
C GLY A 15 2.63 6.83 -21.53
N LEU A 16 3.43 6.11 -22.31
CA LEU A 16 3.18 5.91 -23.75
C LEU A 16 2.00 4.97 -24.02
N ARG A 17 1.52 4.23 -23.02
CA ARG A 17 0.38 3.30 -23.11
C ARG A 17 -0.94 3.94 -22.64
N GLU A 18 -0.92 5.20 -22.18
CA GLU A 18 -2.08 5.95 -21.65
C GLU A 18 -3.09 6.42 -22.74
N GLY A 19 -2.88 6.06 -24.01
CA GLY A 19 -3.78 6.40 -25.12
C GLY A 19 -5.17 5.70 -25.12
N THR A 20 -5.50 4.92 -24.08
CA THR A 20 -6.84 4.35 -23.88
C THR A 20 -7.27 4.56 -22.42
N SER A 21 -7.56 5.82 -22.11
CA SER A 21 -8.27 6.26 -20.92
C SER A 21 -9.72 5.78 -20.98
N ASP A 22 -10.14 4.89 -20.06
CA ASP A 22 -11.52 4.77 -19.54
C ASP A 22 -11.69 3.82 -18.32
N ASP A 23 -10.66 3.10 -17.84
CA ASP A 23 -10.82 2.07 -16.79
C ASP A 23 -9.98 2.30 -15.50
N VAL A 24 -9.69 3.55 -15.11
CA VAL A 24 -8.75 3.82 -14.00
C VAL A 24 -9.34 3.52 -12.60
N VAL A 25 -10.63 3.18 -12.48
CA VAL A 25 -11.27 2.78 -11.20
C VAL A 25 -12.33 1.68 -11.38
N ALA A 26 -12.32 0.95 -12.50
CA ALA A 26 -13.17 -0.23 -12.63
C ALA A 26 -12.50 -1.39 -11.89
N GLN A 27 -13.20 -2.02 -10.93
CA GLN A 27 -12.85 -3.37 -10.47
C GLN A 27 -12.99 -4.31 -11.67
N THR A 28 -11.95 -4.36 -12.50
CA THR A 28 -11.92 -5.22 -13.67
C THR A 28 -11.94 -6.65 -13.15
N ALA A 29 -12.96 -7.41 -13.57
CA ALA A 29 -13.11 -8.82 -13.21
C ALA A 29 -11.95 -9.69 -13.76
N ASP A 30 -11.17 -9.14 -14.70
CA ASP A 30 -9.99 -9.75 -15.29
C ASP A 30 -8.84 -8.73 -15.38
N PRO A 31 -8.20 -8.38 -14.24
CA PRO A 31 -7.08 -7.46 -14.25
C PRO A 31 -5.86 -8.14 -14.86
N ALA A 32 -5.19 -7.42 -15.75
CA ALA A 32 -4.00 -7.95 -16.41
C ALA A 32 -2.89 -8.31 -15.40
N ILE A 33 -2.12 -9.36 -15.67
CA ILE A 33 -1.07 -9.90 -14.79
C ILE A 33 -0.04 -8.83 -14.32
N TRP A 34 0.23 -7.81 -15.14
CA TRP A 34 1.13 -6.71 -14.79
C TRP A 34 0.55 -5.80 -13.71
N ALA A 35 -0.79 -5.72 -13.58
CA ALA A 35 -1.45 -4.98 -12.53
C ALA A 35 -1.22 -5.64 -11.15
N PHE A 36 -1.18 -6.97 -11.06
CA PHE A 36 -0.79 -7.68 -9.84
C PHE A 36 0.65 -7.36 -9.42
N PHE A 37 1.56 -7.31 -10.39
CA PHE A 37 2.95 -6.90 -10.14
C PHE A 37 3.02 -5.47 -9.58
N GLY A 38 2.38 -4.51 -10.25
CA GLY A 38 2.36 -3.12 -9.83
C GLY A 38 1.68 -2.91 -8.48
N ALA A 39 0.55 -3.58 -8.26
CA ALA A 39 -0.18 -3.54 -6.99
C ALA A 39 0.67 -4.08 -5.84
N GLY A 40 1.35 -5.21 -6.02
CA GLY A 40 2.26 -5.77 -5.01
C GLY A 40 3.45 -4.86 -4.71
N ALA A 41 4.07 -4.29 -5.75
CA ALA A 41 5.16 -3.33 -5.59
C ALA A 41 4.73 -2.06 -4.84
N ILE A 42 3.59 -1.46 -5.18
CA ILE A 42 3.11 -0.23 -4.54
C ILE A 42 2.61 -0.52 -3.12
N ALA A 43 1.86 -1.62 -2.91
CA ALA A 43 1.32 -1.97 -1.60
C ALA A 43 2.41 -2.24 -0.57
N ILE A 44 3.51 -2.91 -0.95
CA ILE A 44 4.63 -3.14 -0.03
C ILE A 44 5.42 -1.86 0.26
N CYS A 45 5.59 -0.97 -0.74
CA CYS A 45 6.24 0.33 -0.52
C CYS A 45 5.44 1.16 0.49
N ALA A 46 4.11 1.15 0.34
CA ALA A 46 3.19 1.82 1.25
C ALA A 46 3.29 1.29 2.69
N MET A 47 3.50 -0.02 2.86
CA MET A 47 3.63 -0.65 4.18
C MET A 47 4.95 -0.32 4.90
N ILE A 48 6.02 0.04 4.17
CA ILE A 48 7.30 0.45 4.77
C ILE A 48 7.22 1.88 5.33
N LEU A 49 6.43 2.76 4.70
CA LEU A 49 6.23 4.12 5.20
C LEU A 49 5.44 4.05 6.51
N PRO A 50 5.88 4.69 7.62
CA PRO A 50 5.06 4.72 8.83
C PRO A 50 3.67 5.31 8.50
N GLY A 51 2.63 4.76 9.13
CA GLY A 51 1.24 5.24 9.08
C GLY A 51 0.48 5.13 7.76
N ILE A 52 1.01 4.44 6.74
CA ILE A 52 0.24 4.08 5.52
C ILE A 52 -0.03 2.57 5.52
N SER A 53 -1.28 2.18 5.29
CA SER A 53 -1.67 0.76 5.21
C SER A 53 -1.67 0.26 3.76
N GLY A 54 -0.96 -0.84 3.51
CA GLY A 54 -0.90 -1.47 2.18
C GLY A 54 -2.25 -1.99 1.68
N SER A 55 -3.13 -2.47 2.58
CA SER A 55 -4.48 -2.95 2.19
C SER A 55 -5.38 -1.80 1.72
N PHE A 56 -5.26 -0.62 2.34
CA PHE A 56 -5.99 0.56 1.91
C PHE A 56 -5.56 1.03 0.53
N ILE A 57 -4.26 0.98 0.25
CA ILE A 57 -3.73 1.27 -1.08
C ILE A 57 -4.25 0.28 -2.13
N LEU A 58 -4.33 -1.02 -1.82
CA LEU A 58 -4.95 -1.99 -2.73
C LEU A 58 -6.42 -1.70 -3.01
N VAL A 59 -7.18 -1.20 -2.02
CA VAL A 59 -8.57 -0.77 -2.20
C VAL A 59 -8.66 0.46 -3.09
N MET A 60 -7.80 1.47 -2.85
CA MET A 60 -7.73 2.67 -3.71
C MET A 60 -7.34 2.33 -5.15
N LEU A 61 -6.48 1.34 -5.36
CA LEU A 61 -6.09 0.85 -6.68
C LEU A 61 -7.14 -0.08 -7.32
N GLY A 62 -8.25 -0.40 -6.64
CA GLY A 62 -9.25 -1.35 -7.13
C GLY A 62 -8.80 -2.82 -7.17
N MET A 63 -7.58 -3.11 -6.71
CA MET A 63 -6.93 -4.43 -6.79
C MET A 63 -7.19 -5.32 -5.56
N TYR A 64 -7.86 -4.79 -4.52
CA TYR A 64 -8.22 -5.56 -3.33
C TYR A 64 -9.09 -6.79 -3.67
N GLY A 65 -10.15 -6.60 -4.44
CA GLY A 65 -11.05 -7.68 -4.87
C GLY A 65 -10.33 -8.75 -5.71
N PRO A 66 -9.60 -8.37 -6.78
CA PRO A 66 -8.83 -9.31 -7.58
C PRO A 66 -7.76 -10.10 -6.82
N VAL A 67 -7.03 -9.46 -5.90
CA VAL A 67 -6.04 -10.15 -5.05
C VAL A 67 -6.74 -11.13 -4.10
N LEU A 68 -7.87 -10.76 -3.51
CA LEU A 68 -8.69 -11.66 -2.70
C LEU A 68 -9.27 -12.83 -3.49
N GLY A 69 -9.73 -12.58 -4.72
CA GLY A 69 -10.19 -13.61 -5.66
C GLY A 69 -9.07 -14.60 -5.95
N ALA A 70 -7.89 -14.11 -6.34
CA ALA A 70 -6.72 -14.95 -6.62
C ALA A 70 -6.30 -15.80 -5.41
N VAL A 71 -6.42 -15.28 -4.19
CA VAL A 71 -6.15 -16.06 -2.96
C VAL A 71 -7.23 -17.14 -2.73
N THR A 72 -8.50 -16.81 -2.97
CA THR A 72 -9.64 -17.71 -2.79
C THR A 72 -9.62 -18.85 -3.80
N ASP A 73 -9.37 -18.53 -5.08
CA ASP A 73 -9.31 -19.47 -6.19
C ASP A 73 -7.96 -20.20 -6.28
N ARG A 74 -7.02 -19.87 -5.37
CA ARG A 74 -5.64 -20.36 -5.36
C ARG A 74 -4.93 -20.20 -6.72
N ASP A 75 -5.13 -19.05 -7.36
CA ASP A 75 -4.35 -18.66 -8.52
C ASP A 75 -2.93 -18.29 -8.09
N VAL A 76 -2.09 -19.32 -8.01
CA VAL A 76 -0.67 -19.21 -7.65
C VAL A 76 0.13 -18.41 -8.67
N VAL A 77 -0.35 -18.26 -9.91
CA VAL A 77 0.35 -17.50 -10.94
C VAL A 77 0.22 -16.02 -10.62
N SER A 78 -1.01 -15.51 -10.48
CA SER A 78 -1.26 -14.10 -10.14
C SER A 78 -0.67 -13.73 -8.78
N LEU A 79 -0.79 -14.61 -7.78
CA LEU A 79 -0.19 -14.40 -6.47
C LEU A 79 1.36 -14.44 -6.52
N GLY A 80 1.92 -15.31 -7.35
CA GLY A 80 3.37 -15.37 -7.59
C GLY A 80 3.89 -14.08 -8.21
N VAL A 81 3.20 -13.55 -9.22
CA VAL A 81 3.56 -12.26 -9.83
C VAL A 81 3.41 -11.09 -8.84
N PHE A 82 2.36 -11.10 -8.03
CA PHE A 82 2.19 -10.13 -6.94
C PHE A 82 3.37 -10.17 -5.95
N LEU A 83 3.79 -11.36 -5.52
CA LEU A 83 4.92 -11.54 -4.61
C LEU A 83 6.25 -11.10 -5.24
N VAL A 84 6.49 -11.43 -6.51
CA VAL A 84 7.69 -10.95 -7.23
C VAL A 84 7.69 -9.42 -7.31
N GLY A 85 6.54 -8.81 -7.60
CA GLY A 85 6.34 -7.37 -7.58
C GLY A 85 6.65 -6.76 -6.20
N ALA A 86 6.15 -7.38 -5.13
CA ALA A 86 6.44 -6.95 -3.77
C ALA A 86 7.93 -7.06 -3.43
N VAL A 87 8.61 -8.16 -3.75
CA VAL A 87 10.04 -8.32 -3.46
C VAL A 87 10.88 -7.28 -4.21
N ILE A 88 10.61 -7.10 -5.50
CA ILE A 88 11.33 -6.10 -6.32
C ILE A 88 11.02 -4.69 -5.80
N GLY A 89 9.75 -4.36 -5.57
CA GLY A 89 9.32 -3.07 -5.02
C GLY A 89 9.99 -2.75 -3.68
N LEU A 90 10.06 -3.73 -2.78
CA LEU A 90 10.71 -3.57 -1.47
C LEU A 90 12.22 -3.40 -1.60
N ALA A 91 12.91 -4.19 -2.44
CA ALA A 91 14.36 -4.03 -2.65
C ALA A 91 14.70 -2.64 -3.20
N LEU A 92 13.90 -2.20 -4.18
CA LEU A 92 13.99 -0.89 -4.80
C LEU A 92 13.74 0.24 -3.79
N PHE A 93 12.67 0.13 -3.00
CA PHE A 93 12.31 1.12 -2.00
C PHE A 93 13.28 1.15 -0.82
N SER A 94 13.78 -0.01 -0.38
CA SER A 94 14.77 -0.13 0.69
C SER A 94 16.04 0.65 0.34
N GLN A 95 16.53 0.52 -0.89
CA GLN A 95 17.66 1.33 -1.37
C GLN A 95 17.32 2.82 -1.47
N ALA A 96 16.12 3.17 -1.94
CA ALA A 96 15.68 4.56 -2.01
C ALA A 96 15.61 5.21 -0.61
N LEU A 97 15.04 4.51 0.37
CA LEU A 97 14.92 4.97 1.75
C LEU A 97 16.29 5.05 2.42
N HIS A 98 17.15 4.04 2.22
CA HIS A 98 18.52 4.06 2.73
C HIS A 98 19.31 5.26 2.17
N TRP A 99 19.14 5.54 0.88
CA TRP A 99 19.76 6.72 0.25
C TRP A 99 19.19 8.04 0.79
N ALA A 100 17.86 8.14 0.93
CA ALA A 100 17.21 9.33 1.48
C ALA A 100 17.65 9.62 2.92
N LEU A 101 17.75 8.58 3.74
CA LEU A 101 18.27 8.65 5.11
C LEU A 101 19.74 9.08 5.15
N ASN A 102 20.60 8.55 4.26
CA ASN A 102 22.02 8.93 4.26
C ASN A 102 22.28 10.34 3.75
N ARG A 103 21.45 10.87 2.84
CA ARG A 103 21.66 12.21 2.25
C ARG A 103 20.98 13.34 3.04
N HIS A 104 19.86 13.06 3.71
CA HIS A 104 19.05 14.05 4.44
C HIS A 104 18.47 13.50 5.75
N TYR A 105 19.32 12.86 6.58
CA TYR A 105 18.92 12.19 7.82
C TYR A 105 17.98 13.04 8.70
N ASP A 106 18.34 14.30 8.96
CA ASP A 106 17.57 15.19 9.83
C ASP A 106 16.17 15.48 9.28
N THR A 107 16.05 15.72 7.97
CA THR A 107 14.75 15.99 7.33
C THR A 107 13.88 14.74 7.31
N VAL A 108 14.44 13.57 6.99
CA VAL A 108 13.67 12.32 6.96
C VAL A 108 13.19 11.97 8.37
N MET A 109 14.04 12.10 9.39
CA MET A 109 13.63 11.87 10.78
C MET A 109 12.53 12.83 11.23
N ALA A 110 12.61 14.12 10.89
CA ALA A 110 11.55 15.07 11.19
C ALA A 110 10.20 14.69 10.53
N VAL A 111 10.22 14.19 9.29
CA VAL A 111 9.02 13.71 8.59
C VAL A 111 8.45 12.46 9.25
N LEU A 112 9.29 11.46 9.57
CA LEU A 112 8.83 10.22 10.21
C LEU A 112 8.24 10.50 11.60
N ILE A 113 8.89 11.35 12.40
CA ILE A 113 8.38 11.78 13.71
C ILE A 113 7.06 12.55 13.54
N GLY A 114 6.99 13.48 12.59
CA GLY A 114 5.77 14.23 12.29
C GLY A 114 4.61 13.31 11.88
N LEU A 115 4.87 12.27 11.10
CA LEU A 115 3.88 11.31 10.69
C LEU A 115 3.42 10.44 11.88
N MET A 116 4.34 9.94 12.70
CA MET A 116 4.01 9.21 13.94
C MET A 116 3.16 10.05 14.90
N LEU A 117 3.53 11.33 15.10
CA LEU A 117 2.75 12.27 15.89
C LEU A 117 1.38 12.54 15.24
N GLY A 118 1.31 12.60 13.91
CA GLY A 118 0.08 12.74 13.15
C GLY A 118 -0.88 11.57 13.37
N SER A 119 -0.40 10.32 13.27
CA SER A 119 -1.25 9.14 13.55
C SER A 119 -1.71 9.11 15.01
N MET A 120 -0.85 9.53 15.94
CA MET A 120 -1.22 9.65 17.36
C MET A 120 -2.26 10.74 17.59
N ARG A 121 -2.18 11.87 16.87
CA ARG A 121 -3.21 12.92 16.88
C ARG A 121 -4.53 12.43 16.30
N VAL A 122 -4.52 11.61 15.25
CA VAL A 122 -5.77 11.04 14.70
C VAL A 122 -6.47 10.13 15.71
N LEU A 123 -5.71 9.35 16.48
CA LEU A 123 -6.24 8.51 17.57
C LEU A 123 -6.64 9.33 18.82
N TRP A 124 -6.26 10.61 18.89
CA TRP A 124 -6.48 11.51 20.03
C TRP A 124 -7.32 12.73 19.60
N PRO A 125 -8.66 12.72 19.78
CA PRO A 125 -9.36 12.36 21.00
C PRO A 125 -10.30 11.18 20.81
N TRP A 126 -10.39 10.33 21.84
CA TRP A 126 -11.26 9.16 21.82
C TRP A 126 -12.73 9.58 21.63
N PRO A 127 -13.44 9.12 20.58
CA PRO A 127 -14.83 9.50 20.36
C PRO A 127 -15.79 8.98 21.44
N ASP A 128 -15.38 7.96 22.21
CA ASP A 128 -16.15 7.47 23.35
C ASP A 128 -15.20 7.14 24.49
N GLY A 129 -15.38 7.85 25.61
CA GLY A 129 -14.71 7.55 26.87
C GLY A 129 -14.98 6.12 27.33
N VAL A 130 -14.30 5.73 28.39
CA VAL A 130 -14.30 4.41 29.04
C VAL A 130 -15.67 3.90 29.58
N ASP A 131 -16.80 4.38 29.07
CA ASP A 131 -18.15 4.20 29.63
C ASP A 131 -18.98 3.08 28.96
N SER A 132 -18.33 2.03 28.46
CA SER A 132 -19.04 0.77 28.17
C SER A 132 -18.29 -0.44 28.70
N THR A 133 -17.96 -0.37 29.99
CA THR A 133 -17.96 -1.57 30.85
C THR A 133 -19.33 -1.70 31.53
N ALA A 134 -20.42 -1.55 30.77
CA ALA A 134 -21.68 -2.14 31.18
C ALA A 134 -21.55 -3.65 30.92
N ILE A 135 -20.87 -4.33 31.84
CA ILE A 135 -21.01 -5.76 32.03
C ILE A 135 -22.52 -5.97 32.22
N GLY A 136 -23.19 -6.50 31.20
CA GLY A 136 -24.61 -6.81 31.28
C GLY A 136 -24.78 -7.86 32.38
N ALA A 137 -25.22 -7.43 33.56
CA ALA A 137 -25.75 -8.34 34.56
C ALA A 137 -27.02 -8.98 33.95
N PRO A 138 -27.13 -10.32 33.94
CA PRO A 138 -28.35 -10.97 33.48
C PRO A 138 -29.40 -10.81 34.58
N GLU A 139 -30.34 -9.90 34.35
CA GLU A 139 -31.60 -9.81 35.11
C GLU A 139 -32.70 -10.12 34.07
N GLY A 140 -33.48 -11.19 34.13
CA GLY A 140 -33.90 -11.94 35.30
C GLY A 140 -35.34 -11.62 35.72
N THR A 141 -36.25 -11.22 34.80
CA THR A 141 -37.71 -11.36 34.92
C THR A 141 -38.38 -11.36 33.55
#